data_AF-C9IYN9-F1
#
_entry.id   AF-C9IYN9-F1
#
_cell.length_a   1.000
_cell.length_b   1.000
_cell.length_c   1.000
_cell.angle_alpha   90.00
_cell.angle_beta   90.00
_cell.angle_gamma   90.00
#
_symmetry.space_group_name_H-M   'P 1'
#
loop_
_entity.id
_entity.type
_entity.pdbx_description
1 polymer ?
#
loop_
_entity_poly.entity_id
_entity_poly.type
_entity_poly.pdbx_seq_one_letter_code
_entity_poly.pdbx_strand_id
1 'polypeptide(L)'
;MCEIWGKGLFATQLIRKGETIFVERPLVAAQFLWNALYRYRACDHCLRALEKAEENAQRLTGKPGQVLPHPELCTVRKDLHQNCPHCQVMYCSAECRLAATEQYHQVLCPGPSQDDPLHPLNKLQEAWRSIHYPPETA
;
A
#
# COMPACT_ATOMS: atom_id res chain seq x y z
N MET A 1 -38.19 0.41 -3.76
CA MET A 1 -36.93 0.54 -4.52
C MET A 1 -36.23 1.82 -4.05
N CYS A 2 -34.90 1.87 -4.13
CA CYS A 2 -34.14 3.05 -3.73
C CYS A 2 -34.24 4.14 -4.81
N GLU A 3 -35.40 4.77 -4.95
CA GLU A 3 -35.68 5.73 -6.03
C GLU A 3 -34.91 7.06 -5.87
N ILE A 4 -34.32 7.28 -4.68
CA ILE A 4 -33.62 8.53 -4.32
C ILE A 4 -32.09 8.40 -4.28
N TRP A 5 -31.53 7.18 -4.15
CA TRP A 5 -30.08 7.00 -3.89
C TRP A 5 -29.32 6.18 -4.96
N GLY A 6 -29.94 5.88 -6.09
CA GLY A 6 -29.28 5.18 -7.20
C GLY A 6 -29.08 3.68 -6.95
N LYS A 7 -27.95 3.13 -7.41
CA LYS A 7 -27.66 1.69 -7.33
C LYS A 7 -27.32 1.27 -5.90
N GLY A 8 -27.80 0.11 -5.49
CA GLY A 8 -27.51 -0.48 -4.17
C GLY A 8 -27.35 -2.00 -4.24
N LEU A 9 -26.69 -2.56 -3.24
CA LEU A 9 -26.59 -4.01 -3.02
C LEU A 9 -27.67 -4.45 -2.04
N PHE A 10 -28.39 -5.51 -2.39
CA PHE A 10 -29.48 -6.07 -1.57
C PHE A 10 -29.20 -7.54 -1.31
N ALA A 11 -29.39 -7.97 -0.06
CA ALA A 11 -29.23 -9.37 0.31
C ALA A 11 -30.34 -10.21 -0.35
N THR A 12 -29.96 -11.31 -1.01
CA THR A 12 -30.88 -12.29 -1.59
C THR A 12 -31.12 -13.49 -0.66
N GLN A 13 -30.42 -13.53 0.48
CA GLN A 13 -30.47 -14.58 1.49
C GLN A 13 -30.28 -13.99 2.90
N LEU A 14 -30.59 -14.78 3.93
CA LEU A 14 -30.35 -14.41 5.32
C LEU A 14 -28.84 -14.40 5.61
N ILE A 15 -28.32 -13.28 6.11
CA ILE A 15 -26.90 -13.11 6.48
C ILE A 15 -26.78 -13.19 8.00
N ARG A 16 -25.87 -14.05 8.49
CA ARG A 16 -25.62 -14.20 9.93
C ARG A 16 -24.55 -13.22 10.41
N LYS A 17 -24.59 -12.89 11.71
CA LYS A 17 -23.53 -12.09 12.33
C LYS A 17 -22.18 -12.80 12.19
N GLY A 18 -21.20 -12.08 11.63
CA GLY A 18 -19.86 -12.60 11.37
C GLY A 18 -19.69 -13.29 10.01
N GLU A 19 -20.74 -13.38 9.20
CA GLU A 19 -20.66 -13.94 7.85
C GLU A 19 -20.01 -12.95 6.87
N THR A 20 -19.07 -13.45 6.08
CA THR A 20 -18.47 -12.68 4.96
C THR A 20 -19.46 -12.65 3.80
N ILE A 21 -19.95 -11.45 3.44
CA ILE A 21 -20.91 -11.28 2.34
C ILE A 21 -20.23 -11.45 0.98
N PHE A 22 -19.12 -10.76 0.76
CA PHE A 22 -18.24 -10.95 -0.40
C PHE A 22 -16.81 -10.49 -0.08
N VAL A 23 -15.87 -10.93 -0.91
CA VAL A 23 -14.48 -10.48 -0.90
C VAL A 23 -14.15 -10.00 -2.30
N GLU A 24 -13.52 -8.84 -2.40
CA GLU A 24 -13.06 -8.28 -3.66
C GLU A 24 -11.58 -7.92 -3.56
N ARG A 25 -10.87 -8.09 -4.68
CA ARG A 25 -9.50 -7.58 -4.83
C ARG A 25 -9.57 -6.21 -5.49
N PRO A 26 -8.85 -5.20 -4.98
CA PRO A 26 -8.87 -3.87 -5.57
C PRO A 26 -8.36 -3.93 -7.02
N LEU A 27 -8.97 -3.14 -7.90
CA LEU A 27 -8.51 -3.02 -9.30
C LEU A 27 -7.11 -2.42 -9.37
N VAL A 28 -6.82 -1.43 -8.52
CA VAL A 28 -5.51 -0.81 -8.35
C VAL A 28 -5.28 -0.61 -6.86
N ALA A 29 -4.08 -0.92 -6.39
CA ALA A 29 -3.61 -0.55 -5.06
C ALA A 29 -2.43 0.40 -5.19
N ALA A 30 -2.39 1.43 -4.34
CA ALA A 30 -1.28 2.37 -4.26
C ALA A 30 -1.10 2.80 -2.81
N GLN A 31 0.15 2.97 -2.39
CA GLN A 31 0.44 3.52 -1.07
C GLN A 31 0.00 4.99 -1.02
N PHE A 32 -0.54 5.39 0.13
CA PHE A 32 -0.84 6.79 0.39
C PHE A 32 0.42 7.67 0.25
N LEU A 33 0.31 8.80 -0.46
CA LEU A 33 1.48 9.59 -0.88
C LEU A 33 2.31 10.12 0.30
N TRP A 34 1.67 10.49 1.42
CA TRP A 34 2.41 10.90 2.62
C TRP A 34 3.17 9.74 3.25
N ASN A 35 2.59 8.53 3.26
CA ASN A 35 3.26 7.35 3.80
C ASN A 35 4.51 7.01 2.97
N ALA A 36 4.40 7.09 1.64
CA ALA A 36 5.53 6.92 0.74
C ALA A 36 6.62 7.98 1.02
N LEU A 37 6.24 9.26 1.14
CA LEU A 37 7.18 10.36 1.45
C LEU A 37 7.86 10.18 2.81
N TYR A 38 7.13 9.73 3.83
CA TYR A 38 7.64 9.42 5.16
C TYR A 38 8.28 8.03 5.26
N ARG A 39 8.52 7.38 4.11
CA ARG A 39 9.30 6.15 3.97
C ARG A 39 8.73 4.95 4.72
N TYR A 40 7.41 4.90 4.89
CA TYR A 40 6.74 3.68 5.31
C TYR A 40 6.97 2.60 4.25
N ARG A 41 7.52 1.46 4.66
CA ARG A 41 7.85 0.38 3.73
C ARG A 41 6.66 -0.55 3.59
N ALA A 42 5.95 -0.46 2.47
CA ALA A 42 4.80 -1.31 2.18
C ALA A 42 4.93 -1.95 0.80
N CYS A 43 4.35 -3.14 0.64
CA CYS A 43 4.24 -3.83 -0.64
C CYS A 43 3.34 -3.02 -1.59
N ASP A 44 3.81 -2.73 -2.80
CA ASP A 44 3.06 -1.96 -3.82
C ASP A 44 1.85 -2.73 -4.42
N HIS A 45 1.56 -3.92 -3.90
CA HIS A 45 0.39 -4.72 -4.25
C HIS A 45 -0.58 -4.95 -3.09
N CYS A 46 -0.13 -5.65 -2.06
CA CYS A 46 -0.98 -6.05 -0.95
C CYS A 46 -0.95 -5.07 0.23
N LEU A 47 -0.17 -3.98 0.12
CA LEU A 47 0.00 -2.92 1.13
C LEU A 47 0.50 -3.41 2.51
N ARG A 48 0.90 -4.68 2.63
CA ARG A 48 1.52 -5.22 3.85
C ARG A 48 2.87 -4.56 4.10
N ALA A 49 3.24 -4.43 5.38
CA ALA A 49 4.53 -3.92 5.79
C ALA A 49 5.69 -4.77 5.25
N LEU A 50 6.77 -4.10 4.83
CA LEU A 50 8.03 -4.69 4.36
C LEU A 50 9.18 -4.50 5.37
N GLU A 51 8.88 -3.97 6.55
CA GLU A 51 9.78 -3.91 7.69
C GLU A 51 9.15 -4.67 8.85
N LYS A 52 9.98 -5.26 9.71
CA LYS A 52 9.48 -5.92 10.92
C LYS A 52 8.82 -4.87 11.81
N ALA A 53 7.85 -5.30 12.63
CA ALA A 53 7.21 -4.42 13.60
C ALA A 53 8.24 -3.70 14.50
N GLU A 54 9.30 -4.41 14.89
CA GLU A 54 10.39 -3.84 15.70
C GLU A 54 11.18 -2.77 14.97
N GLU A 55 11.53 -3.00 13.71
CA GLU A 55 12.26 -2.03 12.88
C GLU A 55 11.41 -0.78 12.64
N ASN A 56 10.11 -0.97 12.40
CA ASN A 56 9.14 0.12 12.31
C ASN A 56 9.10 0.94 13.60
N ALA A 57 8.99 0.29 14.77
CA ALA A 57 8.97 0.95 16.06
C ALA A 57 10.28 1.72 16.32
N GLN A 58 11.45 1.09 16.10
CA GLN A 58 12.75 1.75 16.27
C GLN A 58 12.89 2.98 15.36
N ARG A 59 12.45 2.87 14.10
CA ARG A 59 12.48 3.98 13.13
C ARG A 59 11.57 5.13 13.57
N LEU A 60 10.35 4.84 14.02
CA LEU A 60 9.37 5.85 14.41
C LEU A 60 9.69 6.51 15.75
N THR A 61 10.24 5.76 16.71
CA THR A 61 10.58 6.30 18.05
C THR A 61 11.99 6.87 18.13
N GLY A 62 12.85 6.61 17.14
CA GLY A 62 14.25 7.00 17.17
C GLY A 62 15.07 6.27 18.25
N LYS A 63 14.58 5.13 18.76
CA LYS A 63 15.23 4.34 19.81
C LYS A 63 15.86 3.07 19.23
N PRO A 64 17.11 3.13 18.76
CA PRO A 64 17.79 1.93 18.28
C PRO A 64 17.92 0.90 19.41
N GLY A 65 17.68 -0.38 19.10
CA GLY A 65 17.75 -1.47 20.08
C GLY A 65 16.48 -1.65 20.93
N GLN A 66 15.42 -0.87 20.70
CA GLN A 66 14.11 -1.17 21.27
C GLN A 66 13.64 -2.55 20.77
N VAL A 67 13.41 -3.48 21.70
CA VAL A 67 12.88 -4.81 21.40
C VAL A 67 11.39 -4.83 21.66
N LEU A 68 10.61 -5.32 20.70
CA LEU A 68 9.17 -5.48 20.90
C LEU A 68 8.85 -6.81 21.59
N PRO A 69 7.81 -6.86 22.44
CA PRO A 69 7.31 -8.13 22.92
C PRO A 69 6.75 -8.93 21.73
N HIS A 70 6.87 -10.25 21.80
CA HIS A 70 6.34 -11.19 20.80
C HIS A 70 6.93 -11.09 19.37
N PRO A 71 8.26 -11.18 19.19
CA PRO A 71 8.88 -11.16 17.86
C PRO A 71 8.40 -12.29 16.94
N GLU A 72 7.91 -13.40 17.51
CA GLU A 72 7.35 -14.55 16.79
C GLU A 72 6.09 -14.23 15.99
N LEU A 73 5.37 -13.15 16.33
CA LEU A 73 4.17 -12.73 15.61
C LEU A 73 4.49 -11.95 14.32
N CYS A 74 5.76 -11.56 14.11
CA CYS A 74 6.17 -10.84 12.91
C CYS A 74 6.22 -11.78 11.70
N THR A 75 5.30 -11.61 10.75
CA THR A 75 5.21 -12.44 9.54
C THR A 75 6.04 -11.92 8.36
N VAL A 76 6.83 -10.85 8.54
CA VAL A 76 7.60 -10.23 7.45
C VAL A 76 8.77 -11.12 7.04
N ARG A 77 8.85 -11.43 5.74
CA ARG A 77 9.85 -12.32 5.13
C ARG A 77 10.70 -11.56 4.13
N LYS A 78 11.70 -10.85 4.65
CA LYS A 78 12.59 -9.98 3.85
C LYS A 78 13.36 -10.71 2.76
N ASP A 79 13.64 -11.98 3.00
CA ASP A 79 14.29 -12.89 2.07
C ASP A 79 13.48 -13.11 0.78
N LEU A 80 12.17 -12.90 0.82
CA LEU A 80 11.28 -13.06 -0.34
C LEU A 80 11.01 -11.75 -1.09
N HIS A 81 11.46 -10.62 -0.55
CA HIS A 81 11.15 -9.33 -1.14
C HIS A 81 11.72 -9.20 -2.56
N GLN A 82 10.97 -8.52 -3.41
CA GLN A 82 11.33 -8.26 -4.81
C GLN A 82 11.18 -6.79 -5.10
N ASN A 83 11.97 -6.27 -6.03
CA ASN A 83 11.79 -4.94 -6.60
C ASN A 83 11.31 -5.02 -8.05
N CYS A 84 10.66 -3.95 -8.50
CA CYS A 84 10.53 -3.68 -9.92
C CYS A 84 11.92 -3.32 -10.47
N PRO A 85 12.42 -3.97 -11.54
CA PRO A 85 13.74 -3.66 -12.09
C PRO A 85 13.82 -2.25 -12.71
N HIS A 86 12.69 -1.62 -13.01
CA HIS A 86 12.65 -0.33 -13.71
C HIS A 86 12.50 0.87 -12.77
N CYS A 87 11.58 0.82 -11.81
CA CYS A 87 11.28 1.92 -10.89
C CYS A 87 11.63 1.63 -9.42
N GLN A 88 12.17 0.45 -9.12
CA GLN A 88 12.65 0.05 -7.80
C GLN A 88 11.59 -0.06 -6.68
N VAL A 89 10.30 0.13 -6.96
CA VAL A 89 9.24 -0.12 -5.96
C VAL A 89 9.25 -1.58 -5.50
N MET A 90 8.86 -1.79 -4.24
CA MET A 90 9.08 -3.05 -3.54
C MET A 90 7.79 -3.86 -3.38
N TYR A 91 7.95 -5.17 -3.41
CA TYR A 91 6.91 -6.17 -3.24
C TYR A 91 7.33 -7.19 -2.18
N CYS A 92 6.38 -7.72 -1.41
CA CYS A 92 6.69 -8.71 -0.37
C CYS A 92 7.06 -10.08 -0.95
N SER A 93 6.76 -10.34 -2.22
CA SER A 93 7.05 -11.60 -2.89
C SER A 93 7.03 -11.47 -4.42
N ALA A 94 7.49 -12.50 -5.12
CA ALA A 94 7.42 -12.59 -6.58
C ALA A 94 5.97 -12.60 -7.08
N GLU A 95 5.07 -13.28 -6.37
CA GLU A 95 3.64 -13.36 -6.71
C GLU A 95 2.98 -11.98 -6.64
N CYS A 96 3.28 -11.19 -5.61
CA CYS A 96 2.77 -9.81 -5.52
C CYS A 96 3.30 -8.92 -6.64
N ARG A 97 4.57 -9.07 -7.02
CA ARG A 97 5.14 -8.32 -8.14
C ARG A 97 4.44 -8.69 -9.45
N LEU A 98 4.31 -9.98 -9.75
CA LEU A 98 3.67 -10.47 -10.97
C LEU A 98 2.20 -10.04 -11.05
N ALA A 99 1.44 -10.22 -9.96
CA ALA A 99 0.04 -9.80 -9.90
C ALA A 99 -0.14 -8.29 -10.13
N ALA A 100 0.71 -7.46 -9.51
CA ALA A 100 0.68 -6.02 -9.76
C ALA A 100 1.06 -5.69 -11.20
N THR A 101 2.11 -6.30 -11.76
CA THR A 101 2.53 -6.12 -13.15
C THR A 101 1.41 -6.40 -14.13
N GLU A 102 0.77 -7.56 -14.02
CA GLU A 102 -0.32 -7.97 -14.90
C GLU A 102 -1.54 -7.05 -14.79
N GLN A 103 -1.85 -6.60 -13.57
CA GLN A 103 -3.10 -5.89 -13.31
C GLN A 103 -3.03 -4.37 -13.56
N TYR A 104 -1.96 -3.69 -13.16
CA TYR A 104 -1.88 -2.22 -13.27
C TYR A 104 -0.46 -1.65 -13.35
N HIS A 105 0.54 -2.27 -12.72
CA HIS A 105 1.85 -1.67 -12.56
C HIS A 105 2.58 -1.49 -13.89
N GLN A 106 2.42 -2.38 -14.88
CA GLN A 106 3.04 -2.20 -16.20
C GLN A 106 2.63 -0.90 -16.90
N VAL A 107 1.41 -0.41 -16.63
CA VAL A 107 0.89 0.84 -17.20
C VAL A 107 1.29 2.05 -16.34
N LEU A 108 1.35 1.87 -15.01
CA LEU A 108 1.61 2.95 -14.06
C LEU A 108 3.09 3.17 -13.74
N CYS A 109 3.96 2.24 -14.12
CA CYS A 109 5.39 2.30 -13.81
C CYS A 109 6.04 3.50 -14.50
N PRO A 110 6.65 4.45 -13.76
CA PRO A 110 7.40 5.55 -14.37
C PRO A 110 8.78 5.11 -14.86
N GLY A 111 9.16 3.84 -14.63
CA GLY A 111 10.44 3.28 -15.01
C GLY A 111 11.62 4.11 -14.47
N PRO A 112 12.66 4.36 -15.29
CA PRO A 112 13.82 5.15 -14.89
C PRO A 112 13.50 6.60 -14.49
N SER A 113 12.33 7.12 -14.88
CA SER A 113 11.89 8.49 -14.56
C SER A 113 11.24 8.59 -13.18
N GLN A 114 11.26 7.53 -12.35
CA GLN A 114 10.72 7.53 -10.99
C GLN A 114 11.23 8.74 -10.17
N ASP A 115 12.52 9.06 -10.26
CA ASP A 115 13.16 10.12 -9.49
C ASP A 115 13.32 11.44 -10.28
N ASP A 116 12.75 11.53 -11.49
CA ASP A 116 12.80 12.76 -12.30
C ASP A 116 11.77 13.78 -11.78
N PRO A 117 12.19 14.91 -11.18
CA PRO A 117 11.26 15.91 -10.66
C PRO A 117 10.42 16.58 -11.76
N LEU A 118 10.86 16.52 -13.02
CA LEU A 118 10.12 17.07 -14.15
C LEU A 118 9.06 16.12 -14.69
N HIS A 119 9.07 14.85 -14.28
CA HIS A 119 8.12 13.84 -14.71
C HIS A 119 6.68 14.25 -14.33
N PRO A 120 5.68 14.17 -15.24
CA PRO A 120 4.33 14.65 -14.97
C PRO A 120 3.67 14.04 -13.73
N LEU A 121 3.91 12.76 -13.45
CA LEU A 121 3.39 12.11 -12.24
C LEU A 121 4.00 12.69 -10.97
N ASN A 122 5.28 13.04 -10.97
CA ASN A 122 5.95 13.60 -9.80
C ASN A 122 5.44 15.01 -9.50
N LYS A 123 5.24 15.84 -10.53
CA LYS A 123 4.57 17.14 -10.39
C LYS A 123 3.14 17.01 -9.85
N LEU A 124 2.39 16.03 -10.33
CA LEU A 124 1.03 15.78 -9.87
C LEU A 124 1.03 15.38 -8.38
N GLN A 125 1.95 14.52 -7.96
CA GLN A 125 2.07 14.12 -6.55
C GLN A 125 2.45 15.31 -5.65
N GLU A 126 3.33 16.20 -6.11
CA GLU A 126 3.68 17.43 -5.38
C GLU A 126 2.47 18.37 -5.25
N ALA A 127 1.75 18.61 -6.35
CA ALA A 127 0.53 19.42 -6.34
C ALA A 127 -0.56 18.81 -5.46
N TRP A 128 -0.70 17.48 -5.45
CA TRP A 128 -1.65 16.80 -4.56
C TRP A 128 -1.30 17.02 -3.08
N ARG A 129 -0.01 16.93 -2.71
CA ARG A 129 0.46 17.14 -1.34
C ARG A 129 0.37 18.59 -0.87
N SER A 130 0.36 19.57 -1.77
CA SER A 130 0.22 20.98 -1.37
C SER A 130 -1.21 21.35 -0.93
N ILE A 131 -2.21 20.55 -1.31
CA ILE A 131 -3.62 20.77 -0.97
C ILE A 131 -4.19 19.71 -0.02
N HIS A 132 -3.52 18.56 0.16
CA HIS A 132 -3.89 17.52 1.13
C HIS A 132 -2.81 17.40 2.19
N TYR A 133 -3.05 17.94 3.39
CA TYR A 133 -2.13 17.86 4.51
C TYR A 133 -2.00 16.42 5.03
N PRO A 134 -0.84 16.05 5.63
CA PRO A 134 -0.68 14.74 6.23
C PRO A 134 -1.73 14.53 7.33
N PRO A 135 -2.40 13.36 7.40
CA PRO A 135 -3.49 13.11 8.33
C PRO A 135 -3.08 13.23 9.80
N GLU A 136 -1.79 13.11 10.11
CA GLU A 136 -1.21 13.33 11.45
C GLU A 136 -1.18 14.81 11.87
N THR A 137 -1.56 15.73 10.98
CA THR A 137 -1.59 17.18 11.22
C THR A 137 -3.00 17.80 11.17
N ALA A 138 -4.03 16.97 10.98
CA ALA A 138 -5.44 17.37 10.95
C ALA A 138 -6.13 17.25 12.32
#